data_AF-S7QCP9-F1
#
_entry.id   AF-S7QCP9-F1
#
_cell.length_a   1.000
_cell.length_b   1.000
_cell.length_c   1.000
_cell.angle_alpha   90.00
_cell.angle_beta   90.00
_cell.angle_gamma   90.00
#
_symmetry.space_group_name_H-M   'P 1'
#
loop_
_entity.id
_entity.type
_entity.pdbx_description
1 polymer ?
#
loop_
_entity_poly.entity_id
_entity_poly.type
_entity_poly.pdbx_seq_one_letter_code
_entity_poly.pdbx_strand_id
1 'polypeptide(L)'
;MVVVTLAALGAAYLAYHGHGKSEEQKKADLEGLHKWFLAAQARTEEFYRDGPRGPVAWVVNQGHVMPEDAIQGGEEHGKPVYIARAYCDGGVMVGKASPHTKKGAVIGYKHNEINVETYEILVGDMDQLIWVETSGRLNIDSLEHKPVEGGYEPDLTPIYIAQAHHHMGTHPGKASSVLDGAFIPHDGSEKKVKDYRVLCYA
;
A
#
# COMPACT_ATOMS: atom_id res chain seq x y z
N MET A 1 -11.73 14.35 11.22
CA MET A 1 -12.35 13.95 9.94
C MET A 1 -11.45 14.43 8.82
N VAL A 2 -10.91 13.50 8.03
CA VAL A 2 -10.11 13.82 6.83
C VAL A 2 -11.05 14.43 5.79
N VAL A 3 -10.79 15.67 5.36
CA VAL A 3 -11.64 16.38 4.38
C VAL A 3 -10.91 16.41 3.04
N VAL A 4 -11.02 15.31 2.28
CA VAL A 4 -10.48 15.20 0.92
C VAL A 4 -11.64 15.18 -0.07
N THR A 5 -11.51 15.95 -1.15
CA THR A 5 -12.50 15.96 -2.24
C THR A 5 -12.01 15.12 -3.42
N LEU A 6 -12.96 14.52 -4.14
CA LEU A 6 -12.68 13.79 -5.39
C LEU A 6 -11.99 14.67 -6.44
N ALA A 7 -12.30 15.97 -6.46
CA ALA A 7 -11.64 16.93 -7.35
C ALA A 7 -10.14 17.06 -7.05
N ALA A 8 -9.75 17.13 -5.77
CA ALA A 8 -8.35 17.18 -5.37
C ALA A 8 -7.59 15.90 -5.74
N LEU A 9 -8.21 14.73 -5.53
CA LEU A 9 -7.66 13.44 -5.93
C LEU A 9 -7.45 13.35 -7.45
N GLY A 10 -8.46 13.76 -8.23
CA GLY A 10 -8.37 13.77 -9.68
C GLY A 10 -7.27 14.72 -10.22
N ALA A 11 -7.14 15.91 -9.62
CA ALA A 11 -6.08 16.84 -9.98
C ALA A 11 -4.68 16.28 -9.67
N ALA A 12 -4.50 15.65 -8.50
CA ALA A 12 -3.25 15.00 -8.14
C ALA A 12 -2.89 13.86 -9.10
N TYR A 13 -3.89 13.05 -9.48
CA TYR A 13 -3.74 11.97 -10.47
C TYR A 13 -3.29 12.51 -11.83
N LEU A 14 -3.95 13.54 -12.36
CA LEU A 14 -3.62 14.14 -13.66
C LEU A 14 -2.22 14.77 -13.67
N ALA A 15 -1.81 15.40 -12.57
CA ALA A 15 -0.48 15.97 -12.42
C ALA A 15 0.63 14.90 -12.48
N TYR A 16 0.36 13.69 -11.97
CA TYR A 16 1.30 12.57 -12.02
C TYR A 16 1.37 11.92 -13.41
N HIS A 17 0.24 11.78 -14.12
CA HIS A 17 0.20 10.97 -15.34
C HIS A 17 0.60 11.63 -16.66
N GLY A 18 0.82 12.95 -16.71
CA GLY A 18 1.42 13.63 -17.88
C GLY A 18 0.83 13.27 -19.25
N HIS A 19 1.55 13.59 -20.33
CA HIS A 19 1.08 13.42 -21.72
C HIS A 19 1.13 11.98 -22.28
N GLY A 20 1.24 10.94 -21.45
CA GLY A 20 1.48 9.56 -21.91
C GLY A 20 0.24 8.67 -22.10
N LYS A 21 -0.91 9.04 -21.54
CA LYS A 21 -2.16 8.25 -21.59
C LYS A 21 -3.18 8.87 -22.54
N SER A 22 -3.97 8.02 -23.21
CA SER A 22 -5.14 8.48 -23.97
C SER A 22 -6.19 9.09 -23.05
N GLU A 23 -7.06 9.95 -23.59
CA GLU A 23 -8.15 10.54 -22.81
C GLU A 23 -9.12 9.50 -22.24
N GLU A 24 -9.36 8.43 -23.00
CA GLU A 24 -10.17 7.30 -22.55
C GLU A 24 -9.54 6.59 -21.35
N GLN A 25 -8.21 6.37 -21.39
CA GLN A 25 -7.50 5.72 -20.29
C GLN A 25 -7.46 6.61 -19.04
N LYS A 26 -7.22 7.92 -19.20
CA LYS A 26 -7.32 8.89 -18.09
C LYS A 26 -8.71 8.88 -17.46
N LYS A 27 -9.77 8.85 -18.28
CA LYS A 27 -11.16 8.81 -17.80
C LYS A 27 -11.44 7.53 -17.01
N ALA A 28 -11.04 6.38 -17.53
CA ALA A 28 -11.18 5.10 -16.85
C ALA A 28 -10.43 5.08 -15.51
N ASP A 29 -9.20 5.61 -15.48
CA ASP A 29 -8.41 5.67 -14.27
C ASP A 29 -9.00 6.62 -13.21
N LEU A 30 -9.51 7.79 -13.62
CA LEU A 30 -10.22 8.72 -12.73
C LEU A 30 -11.49 8.10 -12.15
N GLU A 31 -12.24 7.36 -12.97
CA GLU A 31 -13.42 6.63 -12.51
C GLU A 31 -13.04 5.55 -11.49
N GLY A 32 -11.98 4.79 -11.74
CA GLY A 32 -11.46 3.79 -10.81
C GLY A 32 -10.98 4.41 -9.49
N LEU A 33 -10.24 5.52 -9.56
CA LEU A 33 -9.79 6.28 -8.38
C LEU A 33 -10.98 6.73 -7.53
N HIS A 34 -12.02 7.27 -8.17
CA HIS A 34 -13.25 7.69 -7.49
C HIS A 34 -13.92 6.50 -6.79
N LYS A 35 -14.13 5.39 -7.50
CA LYS A 35 -14.75 4.18 -6.93
C LYS A 35 -13.95 3.63 -5.74
N TRP A 36 -12.63 3.53 -5.87
CA TRP A 36 -11.76 3.09 -4.78
C TRP A 36 -11.88 4.01 -3.56
N PHE A 37 -11.84 5.34 -3.79
CA PHE A 37 -11.88 6.30 -2.68
C PHE A 37 -13.20 6.26 -1.92
N LEU A 38 -14.34 6.19 -2.59
CA LEU A 38 -15.64 6.04 -1.92
C LEU A 38 -15.70 4.75 -1.10
N ALA A 39 -15.18 3.65 -1.63
CA ALA A 39 -15.11 2.39 -0.90
C ALA A 39 -14.15 2.47 0.31
N ALA A 40 -13.03 3.19 0.18
CA ALA A 40 -12.09 3.42 1.28
C ALA A 40 -12.71 4.27 2.39
N GLN A 41 -13.46 5.32 2.04
CA GLN A 41 -14.22 6.11 3.00
C GLN A 41 -15.27 5.27 3.73
N ALA A 42 -16.04 4.46 3.00
CA ALA A 42 -17.03 3.57 3.60
C ALA A 42 -16.39 2.58 4.59
N ARG A 43 -15.27 1.95 4.23
CA ARG A 43 -14.50 1.08 5.15
C ARG A 43 -14.04 1.81 6.41
N THR A 44 -13.58 3.05 6.25
CA THR A 44 -13.10 3.88 7.36
C THR A 44 -14.23 4.29 8.31
N GLU A 45 -15.37 4.72 7.76
CA GLU A 45 -16.55 5.06 8.53
C GLU A 45 -17.11 3.86 9.28
N GLU A 46 -17.12 2.70 8.64
CA GLU A 46 -17.52 1.45 9.25
C GLU A 46 -16.59 1.06 10.40
N PHE A 47 -15.27 1.14 10.21
CA PHE A 47 -14.27 0.89 11.25
C PHE A 47 -14.49 1.77 12.50
N TYR A 48 -14.70 3.08 12.31
CA TYR A 48 -14.92 3.99 13.45
C TYR A 48 -16.30 3.88 14.09
N ARG A 49 -17.30 3.37 13.36
CA ARG A 49 -18.67 3.20 13.86
C ARG A 49 -18.84 1.88 14.59
N ASP A 50 -18.34 0.80 14.00
CA ASP A 50 -18.61 -0.58 14.41
C ASP A 50 -17.39 -1.24 15.08
N GLY A 51 -16.20 -0.66 14.93
CA GLY A 51 -14.92 -1.25 15.35
C GLY A 51 -14.28 -2.15 14.29
N PRO A 52 -13.10 -2.74 14.60
CA PRO A 52 -12.43 -3.66 13.70
C PRO A 52 -13.26 -4.94 13.48
N ARG A 53 -13.39 -5.38 12.22
CA ARG A 53 -14.05 -6.64 11.85
C ARG A 53 -13.12 -7.85 11.80
N GLY A 54 -11.84 -7.66 12.12
CA GLY A 54 -10.81 -8.68 12.09
C GLY A 54 -9.48 -8.14 12.61
N PRO A 55 -8.39 -8.92 12.48
CA PRO A 55 -7.06 -8.56 12.98
C PRO A 55 -6.50 -7.25 12.42
N VAL A 56 -6.92 -6.89 11.21
CA VAL A 56 -6.50 -5.68 10.51
C VAL A 56 -7.66 -4.98 9.83
N ALA A 57 -7.53 -3.68 9.67
CA ALA A 57 -8.42 -2.84 8.87
C ALA A 57 -7.60 -1.85 8.03
N TRP A 58 -8.20 -1.40 6.93
CA TRP A 58 -7.67 -0.33 6.10
C TRP A 58 -8.46 0.94 6.37
N VAL A 59 -7.77 1.99 6.83
CA VAL A 59 -8.40 3.29 7.12
C VAL A 59 -7.79 4.38 6.26
N VAL A 60 -8.63 5.28 5.75
CA VAL A 60 -8.19 6.43 4.97
C VAL A 60 -7.37 7.35 5.87
N ASN A 61 -6.17 7.67 5.42
CA ASN A 61 -5.30 8.66 6.03
C ASN A 61 -4.92 9.76 5.03
N GLN A 62 -4.61 10.95 5.55
CA GLN A 62 -4.11 12.06 4.75
C GLN A 62 -2.88 12.68 5.40
N GLY A 63 -1.83 12.88 4.60
CA GLY A 63 -0.62 13.55 5.05
C GLY A 63 0.21 12.70 6.03
N HIS A 64 0.74 13.36 7.06
CA HIS A 64 1.88 12.88 7.84
C HIS A 64 1.53 12.39 9.25
N VAL A 65 0.26 12.45 9.66
CA VAL A 65 -0.19 11.98 10.98
C VAL A 65 -0.59 10.52 10.87
N MET A 66 0.09 9.63 11.58
CA MET A 66 -0.19 8.19 11.55
C MET A 66 -1.14 7.84 12.71
N PRO A 67 -2.15 6.99 12.51
CA PRO A 67 -2.95 6.43 13.59
C PRO A 67 -2.08 5.70 14.63
N GLU A 68 -2.51 5.68 15.88
CA GLU A 68 -1.79 5.02 16.98
C GLU A 68 -1.70 3.50 16.78
N ASP A 69 -2.75 2.91 16.21
CA ASP A 69 -2.89 1.49 15.89
C ASP A 69 -2.34 1.13 14.50
N ALA A 70 -1.57 2.01 13.86
CA ALA A 70 -0.96 1.74 12.56
C ALA A 70 0.09 0.63 12.67
N ILE A 71 -0.02 -0.37 11.80
CA ILE A 71 0.93 -1.49 11.74
C ILE A 71 2.28 -0.98 11.21
N GLN A 72 3.31 -1.06 12.04
CA GLN A 72 4.67 -0.78 11.64
C GLN A 72 5.15 -1.88 10.68
N GLY A 73 5.41 -1.50 9.42
CA GLY A 73 5.88 -2.40 8.35
C GLY A 73 7.39 -2.46 8.22
N GLY A 74 8.12 -1.72 9.06
CA GLY A 74 9.57 -1.67 9.05
C GLY A 74 10.13 -0.40 9.66
N GLU A 75 11.35 -0.06 9.28
CA GLU A 75 12.08 1.10 9.76
C GLU A 75 12.99 1.65 8.66
N GLU A 76 13.09 2.96 8.55
CA GLU A 76 14.00 3.66 7.64
C GLU A 76 14.77 4.71 8.43
N HIS A 77 16.09 4.60 8.49
CA HIS A 77 16.97 5.50 9.23
C HIS A 77 16.61 5.68 10.73
N GLY A 78 16.28 4.60 11.45
CA GLY A 78 15.91 4.71 12.86
C GLY A 78 14.49 5.25 13.09
N LYS A 79 13.68 5.39 12.03
CA LYS A 79 12.31 5.90 12.10
C LYS A 79 11.31 4.86 11.60
N PRO A 80 10.18 4.66 12.29
CA PRO A 80 9.17 3.71 11.85
C PRO A 80 8.59 4.11 10.50
N VAL A 81 8.34 3.10 9.67
CA VAL A 81 7.54 3.22 8.45
C VAL A 81 6.35 2.26 8.55
N TYR A 82 5.21 2.70 8.08
CA TYR A 82 3.92 2.00 8.21
C TYR A 82 3.46 1.47 6.87
N ILE A 83 2.53 0.53 6.90
CA ILE A 83 2.03 -0.14 5.71
C ILE A 83 0.93 0.70 5.10
N ALA A 84 1.13 1.14 3.86
CA ALA A 84 0.17 1.95 3.13
C ALA A 84 -0.27 1.27 1.85
N ARG A 85 -1.44 1.66 1.34
CA ARG A 85 -1.86 1.36 -0.03
C ARG A 85 -2.59 2.52 -0.66
N ALA A 86 -2.52 2.62 -1.98
CA ALA A 86 -3.32 3.60 -2.73
C ALA A 86 -3.66 3.08 -4.12
N TYR A 87 -4.73 3.61 -4.70
CA TYR A 87 -5.09 3.34 -6.08
C TYR A 87 -4.03 3.87 -7.05
N CYS A 88 -3.65 3.06 -8.03
CA CYS A 88 -2.77 3.45 -9.13
C CYS A 88 -3.12 2.62 -10.37
N ASP A 89 -3.48 3.29 -11.46
CA ASP A 89 -3.60 2.72 -12.81
C ASP A 89 -4.45 1.45 -12.92
N GLY A 90 -5.62 1.45 -12.27
CA GLY A 90 -6.53 0.31 -12.28
C GLY A 90 -6.26 -0.73 -11.19
N GLY A 91 -5.18 -0.59 -10.43
CA GLY A 91 -4.84 -1.44 -9.29
C GLY A 91 -4.82 -0.69 -7.96
N VAL A 92 -4.53 -1.42 -6.89
CA VAL A 92 -4.28 -0.89 -5.55
C VAL A 92 -2.92 -1.40 -5.09
N MET A 93 -1.96 -0.50 -4.97
CA MET A 93 -0.55 -0.82 -4.74
C MET A 93 -0.18 -0.62 -3.29
N VAL A 94 0.59 -1.56 -2.73
CA VAL A 94 1.15 -1.47 -1.37
C VAL A 94 2.47 -0.70 -1.40
N GLY A 95 2.72 0.06 -0.36
CA GLY A 95 3.96 0.79 -0.14
C GLY A 95 4.13 1.19 1.32
N LYS A 96 4.79 2.33 1.54
CA LYS A 96 5.15 2.82 2.87
C LYS A 96 4.51 4.18 3.19
N ALA A 97 4.05 4.35 4.41
CA ALA A 97 3.69 5.64 4.98
C ALA A 97 4.69 6.05 6.07
N SER A 98 4.98 7.34 6.17
CA SER A 98 5.78 7.88 7.25
C SER A 98 5.62 9.40 7.34
N PRO A 99 5.70 9.96 8.56
CA PRO A 99 5.74 11.41 8.75
C PRO A 99 6.87 12.10 7.97
N HIS A 100 7.92 11.36 7.60
CA HIS A 100 9.12 11.88 6.93
C HIS A 100 9.10 11.78 5.40
N THR A 101 8.07 11.17 4.81
CA THR A 101 7.89 11.15 3.34
C THR A 101 7.41 12.51 2.83
N LYS A 102 7.49 12.74 1.52
CA LYS A 102 7.12 14.03 0.91
C LYS A 102 5.65 14.41 1.04
N LYS A 103 4.74 13.42 1.00
CA LYS A 103 3.28 13.64 1.02
C LYS A 103 2.53 12.85 2.09
N GLY A 104 3.20 11.95 2.82
CA GLY A 104 2.58 11.06 3.80
C GLY A 104 2.81 9.59 3.47
N ALA A 105 2.63 9.20 2.21
CA ALA A 105 2.95 7.86 1.75
C ALA A 105 3.57 7.82 0.35
N VAL A 106 4.20 6.69 0.06
CA VAL A 106 4.85 6.36 -1.22
C VAL A 106 4.47 4.93 -1.59
N ILE A 107 3.94 4.74 -2.80
CA ILE A 107 3.67 3.42 -3.39
C ILE A 107 4.63 3.14 -4.54
N GLY A 108 4.94 1.86 -4.78
CA GLY A 108 5.72 1.40 -5.93
C GLY A 108 4.82 0.96 -7.08
N TYR A 109 5.12 1.41 -8.30
CA TYR A 109 4.46 0.90 -9.50
C TYR A 109 5.30 1.13 -10.77
N LYS A 110 5.38 0.12 -11.64
CA LYS A 110 6.13 0.14 -12.91
C LYS A 110 7.54 0.72 -12.75
N HIS A 111 8.28 0.24 -11.75
CA HIS A 111 9.66 0.65 -11.45
C HIS A 111 9.82 2.08 -10.91
N ASN A 112 8.73 2.80 -10.65
CA ASN A 112 8.74 4.16 -10.12
C ASN A 112 8.15 4.22 -8.70
N GLU A 113 8.51 5.29 -7.98
CA GLU A 113 7.82 5.69 -6.76
C GLU A 113 6.76 6.76 -7.03
N ILE A 114 5.63 6.65 -6.35
CA ILE A 114 4.52 7.58 -6.46
C ILE A 114 4.19 8.11 -5.07
N ASN A 115 4.43 9.41 -4.89
CA ASN A 115 4.12 10.09 -3.64
C ASN A 115 2.62 10.41 -3.60
N VAL A 116 1.93 9.89 -2.59
CA VAL A 116 0.48 10.03 -2.42
C VAL A 116 0.19 10.72 -1.09
N GLU A 117 -0.73 11.69 -1.14
CA GLU A 117 -1.14 12.43 0.06
C GLU A 117 -2.32 11.77 0.75
N THR A 118 -3.23 11.18 -0.03
CA THR A 118 -4.38 10.41 0.46
C THR A 118 -4.16 8.95 0.11
N TYR A 119 -4.27 8.10 1.11
CA TYR A 119 -3.99 6.68 1.02
C TYR A 119 -4.82 5.94 2.08
N GLU A 120 -4.82 4.62 2.04
CA GLU A 120 -5.22 3.82 3.20
C GLU A 120 -3.98 3.36 3.95
N ILE A 121 -4.01 3.43 5.28
CA ILE A 121 -2.99 2.88 6.18
C ILE A 121 -3.55 1.62 6.83
N LEU A 122 -2.72 0.59 6.98
CA LEU A 122 -3.10 -0.63 7.68
C LEU A 122 -3.05 -0.36 9.19
N VAL A 123 -4.16 -0.58 9.87
CA VAL A 123 -4.27 -0.56 11.32
C VAL A 123 -4.64 -1.95 11.83
N GLY A 124 -4.29 -2.27 13.07
CA GLY A 124 -4.65 -3.55 13.66
C GLY A 124 -3.78 -3.95 14.84
N ASP A 125 -3.78 -5.24 15.12
CA ASP A 125 -3.05 -5.84 16.24
C ASP A 125 -1.94 -6.77 15.73
N MET A 126 -0.68 -6.41 16.04
CA MET A 126 0.48 -7.23 15.68
C MET A 126 0.52 -8.57 16.42
N ASP A 127 -0.19 -8.73 17.55
CA ASP A 127 -0.28 -10.02 18.25
C ASP A 127 -1.12 -11.05 17.48
N GLN A 128 -1.85 -10.62 16.45
CA GLN A 128 -2.64 -11.48 15.55
C GLN A 128 -1.98 -11.67 14.18
N LEU A 129 -0.73 -11.22 14.02
CA LEU A 129 -0.01 -11.19 12.76
C LEU A 129 1.39 -11.79 12.91
N ILE A 130 1.91 -12.32 11.80
CA ILE A 130 3.24 -12.89 11.74
C ILE A 130 3.91 -12.55 10.41
N TRP A 131 5.21 -12.25 10.46
CA TRP A 131 6.03 -12.09 9.26
C TRP A 131 6.69 -13.43 8.90
N VAL A 132 6.27 -14.02 7.77
CA VAL A 132 6.81 -15.30 7.29
C VAL A 132 7.91 -15.06 6.27
N GLU A 133 9.09 -15.66 6.49
CA GLU A 133 10.24 -15.57 5.57
C GLU A 133 10.01 -16.36 4.28
N THR A 134 10.41 -15.77 3.16
CA THR A 134 10.36 -16.41 1.84
C THR A 134 11.39 -15.78 0.90
N SER A 135 11.61 -16.40 -0.25
CA SER A 135 12.47 -15.84 -1.28
C SER A 135 11.99 -16.11 -2.71
N GLY A 136 12.41 -15.24 -3.63
CA GLY A 136 12.04 -15.34 -5.04
C GLY A 136 10.55 -15.10 -5.29
N ARG A 137 9.99 -15.82 -6.27
CA ARG A 137 8.56 -15.72 -6.58
C ARG A 137 7.74 -16.27 -5.42
N LEU A 138 6.72 -15.54 -4.99
CA LEU A 138 5.89 -15.94 -3.87
C LEU A 138 5.13 -17.24 -4.20
N ASN A 139 5.36 -18.27 -3.39
CA ASN A 139 4.50 -19.45 -3.33
C ASN A 139 3.65 -19.34 -2.06
N ILE A 140 2.33 -19.18 -2.23
CA ILE A 140 1.40 -19.02 -1.09
C ILE A 140 1.33 -20.31 -0.27
N ASP A 141 1.37 -21.47 -0.95
CA ASP A 141 1.23 -22.77 -0.31
C ASP A 141 2.39 -23.09 0.64
N SER A 142 3.56 -22.46 0.44
CA SER A 142 4.72 -22.65 1.33
C SER A 142 4.75 -21.72 2.54
N LEU A 143 3.80 -20.79 2.68
CA LEU A 143 3.79 -19.85 3.81
C LEU A 143 3.28 -20.50 5.10
N GLU A 144 2.56 -21.63 5.02
CA GLU A 144 1.87 -22.31 6.14
C GLU A 144 0.86 -21.44 6.92
N HIS A 145 0.73 -20.17 6.55
CA HIS A 145 -0.18 -19.17 7.09
C HIS A 145 -0.92 -18.47 5.94
N LYS A 146 -2.11 -17.92 6.25
CA LYS A 146 -2.86 -17.12 5.29
C LYS A 146 -2.22 -15.73 5.16
N PRO A 147 -1.73 -15.31 3.97
CA PRO A 147 -1.16 -13.98 3.78
C PRO A 147 -2.24 -12.89 3.85
N VAL A 148 -1.85 -11.71 4.33
CA VAL A 148 -2.70 -10.52 4.34
C VAL A 148 -2.72 -9.91 2.94
N GLU A 149 -3.89 -9.87 2.33
CA GLU A 149 -4.10 -9.19 1.05
C GLU A 149 -3.94 -7.68 1.19
N GLY A 150 -3.02 -7.12 0.41
CA GLY A 150 -2.71 -5.70 0.38
C GLY A 150 -3.48 -4.93 -0.69
N GLY A 151 -3.72 -5.56 -1.84
CA GLY A 151 -4.37 -4.93 -2.98
C GLY A 151 -4.34 -5.84 -4.20
N TYR A 152 -4.25 -5.25 -5.39
CA TYR A 152 -4.26 -5.99 -6.64
C TYR A 152 -3.59 -5.20 -7.77
N GLU A 153 -2.99 -5.90 -8.72
CA GLU A 153 -2.52 -5.34 -9.99
C GLU A 153 -3.72 -5.03 -10.92
N PRO A 154 -3.54 -4.26 -12.02
CA PRO A 154 -4.66 -3.89 -12.91
C PRO A 154 -5.37 -5.07 -13.57
N ASP A 155 -4.69 -6.21 -13.70
CA ASP A 155 -5.25 -7.47 -14.19
C ASP A 155 -5.97 -8.29 -13.09
N LEU A 156 -6.19 -7.66 -11.93
CA LEU A 156 -6.78 -8.24 -10.72
C LEU A 156 -5.93 -9.30 -10.04
N THR A 157 -4.65 -9.44 -10.41
CA THR A 157 -3.74 -10.33 -9.68
C THR A 157 -3.60 -9.84 -8.24
N PRO A 158 -3.88 -10.69 -7.23
CA PRO A 158 -3.75 -10.31 -5.83
C PRO A 158 -2.32 -9.90 -5.47
N ILE A 159 -2.21 -8.83 -4.68
CA ILE A 159 -0.98 -8.36 -4.07
C ILE A 159 -1.05 -8.63 -2.57
N TYR A 160 0.02 -9.16 -2.01
CA TYR A 160 0.21 -9.37 -0.58
C TYR A 160 1.21 -8.37 -0.01
N ILE A 161 1.06 -8.11 1.28
CA ILE A 161 1.90 -7.19 2.02
C ILE A 161 3.25 -7.84 2.27
N ALA A 162 4.30 -7.27 1.69
CA ALA A 162 5.67 -7.71 1.90
C ALA A 162 6.44 -6.66 2.71
N GLN A 163 7.48 -7.09 3.40
CA GLN A 163 8.57 -6.22 3.84
C GLN A 163 9.91 -6.80 3.38
N ALA A 164 10.83 -5.93 3.00
CA ALA A 164 12.16 -6.36 2.58
C ALA A 164 13.24 -5.47 3.19
N HIS A 165 14.35 -6.08 3.58
CA HIS A 165 15.54 -5.33 3.98
C HIS A 165 16.23 -4.80 2.74
N HIS A 166 16.48 -3.49 2.70
CA HIS A 166 17.17 -2.85 1.59
C HIS A 166 17.89 -1.62 2.10
N HIS A 167 19.20 -1.52 1.82
CA HIS A 167 20.07 -0.53 2.46
C HIS A 167 19.93 -0.55 4.01
N MET A 168 19.96 0.62 4.66
CA MET A 168 19.88 0.73 6.13
C MET A 168 18.43 0.79 6.64
N GLY A 169 17.58 -0.12 6.16
CA GLY A 169 16.17 -0.14 6.53
C GLY A 169 15.43 -1.41 6.11
N THR A 170 14.24 -1.55 6.67
CA THR A 170 13.24 -2.53 6.24
C THR A 170 12.04 -1.75 5.73
N HIS A 171 11.63 -2.03 4.51
CA HIS A 171 10.62 -1.25 3.81
C HIS A 171 9.42 -2.14 3.46
N PRO A 172 8.19 -1.69 3.74
CA PRO A 172 7.00 -2.38 3.27
C PRO A 172 6.76 -2.12 1.78
N GLY A 173 6.17 -3.09 1.11
CA GLY A 173 5.86 -3.07 -0.31
C GLY A 173 4.98 -4.25 -0.70
N LYS A 174 5.12 -4.72 -1.94
CA LYS A 174 4.24 -5.74 -2.52
C LYS A 174 4.98 -7.01 -2.90
N ALA A 175 4.30 -8.15 -2.78
CA ALA A 175 4.65 -9.40 -3.43
C ALA A 175 3.40 -10.06 -4.03
N SER A 176 3.57 -10.91 -5.03
CA SER A 176 2.48 -11.72 -5.58
C SER A 176 3.04 -12.98 -6.24
N SER A 177 2.16 -13.93 -6.57
CA SER A 177 2.54 -15.17 -7.26
C SER A 177 3.11 -14.93 -8.66
N VAL A 178 2.81 -13.78 -9.28
CA VAL A 178 3.32 -13.43 -10.61
C VAL A 178 4.61 -12.60 -10.57
N LEU A 179 4.93 -11.99 -9.42
CA LEU A 179 6.15 -11.19 -9.22
C LEU A 179 7.34 -12.07 -8.84
N ASP A 180 8.52 -11.66 -9.31
CA ASP A 180 9.79 -12.39 -9.12
C ASP A 180 10.56 -11.93 -7.85
N GLY A 181 9.84 -11.66 -6.76
CA GLY A 181 10.37 -11.10 -5.51
C GLY A 181 9.40 -10.11 -4.87
N ALA A 182 9.82 -9.50 -3.76
CA ALA A 182 9.17 -8.32 -3.22
C ALA A 182 9.60 -7.06 -3.99
N PHE A 183 8.67 -6.12 -4.16
CA PHE A 183 8.91 -4.82 -4.74
C PHE A 183 8.59 -3.75 -3.70
N ILE A 184 9.60 -2.93 -3.38
CA ILE A 184 9.51 -1.89 -2.35
C ILE A 184 9.80 -0.50 -2.95
N PRO A 185 9.10 0.56 -2.56
CA PRO A 185 9.49 1.93 -2.89
C PRO A 185 10.72 2.34 -2.07
N HIS A 186 11.84 2.60 -2.76
CA HIS A 186 13.01 3.24 -2.15
C HIS A 186 13.79 4.16 -3.12
N ASP A 187 14.13 5.37 -2.66
CA ASP A 187 15.03 6.34 -3.31
C ASP A 187 14.65 6.64 -4.77
N GLY A 188 13.41 7.08 -4.99
CA GLY A 188 12.89 7.51 -6.29
C GLY A 188 12.50 6.39 -7.24
N SER A 189 12.64 5.12 -6.85
CA SER A 189 12.32 3.97 -7.70
C SER A 189 11.74 2.79 -6.91
N GLU A 190 11.13 1.85 -7.63
CA GLU A 190 10.65 0.61 -7.04
C GLU A 190 11.73 -0.48 -7.19
N LYS A 191 12.22 -0.99 -6.06
CA LYS A 191 13.33 -1.93 -5.97
C LYS A 191 12.81 -3.35 -5.80
N LYS A 192 13.35 -4.28 -6.59
CA LYS A 192 13.10 -5.71 -6.43
C LYS A 192 14.07 -6.31 -5.42
N VAL A 193 13.56 -7.02 -4.42
CA VAL A 193 14.35 -7.73 -3.41
C VAL A 193 13.94 -9.21 -3.39
N LYS A 194 14.93 -10.10 -3.36
CA LYS A 194 14.72 -11.55 -3.47
C LYS A 194 14.37 -12.21 -2.16
N ASP A 195 15.01 -11.82 -1.07
CA ASP A 195 14.74 -12.31 0.27
C ASP A 195 13.86 -11.30 1.00
N TYR A 196 12.69 -11.73 1.47
CA TYR A 196 11.69 -10.85 2.05
C TYR A 196 10.80 -11.62 3.00
N ARG A 197 9.90 -10.90 3.67
CA ARG A 197 8.86 -11.48 4.50
C ARG A 197 7.49 -11.07 4.00
N VAL A 198 6.52 -11.95 4.16
CA VAL A 198 5.10 -11.68 3.87
C VAL A 198 4.33 -11.61 5.17
N LEU A 199 3.51 -10.57 5.33
CA LEU A 199 2.64 -10.43 6.49
C LEU A 199 1.50 -11.45 6.36
N CYS A 200 1.34 -12.30 7.36
CA CYS A 200 0.31 -13.32 7.43
C CYS A 200 -0.47 -13.21 8.74
N TYR A 201 -1.64 -13.82 8.78
CA TYR A 201 -2.38 -14.01 10.03
C TYR A 201 -1.68 -15.10 10.86
N ALA A 202 -1.45 -14.81 12.16
CA ALA A 202 -0.78 -15.71 13.09
C ALA A 202 -1.64 -16.94 13.45
#